data_AF-A0A958P5Y3-F1
#
_entry.id   AF-A0A958P5Y3-F1
#
_cell.length_a   1.000
_cell.length_b   1.000
_cell.length_c   1.000
_cell.angle_alpha   90.00
_cell.angle_beta   90.00
_cell.angle_gamma   90.00
#
_symmetry.space_group_name_H-M   'P 1'
#
loop_
_entity.id
_entity.type
_entity.pdbx_description
1 polymer ?
#
loop_
_entity_poly.entity_id
_entity_poly.type
_entity_poly.pdbx_seq_one_letter_code
_entity_poly.pdbx_strand_id
1 'polypeptide(L)'
;MVPSLRLKVLLVCLVAVFSLKVQSEDIFINVGQANVKKSLLALPPLLYTGTNPGNKAHIQAGQDLFKIISNDLMVSGFFNFIKPEAFLEDPAKVGLKPAPGTPNGFKFESWKTIGADFLVRGGYRVNGSNLSLEIYVYHVPQAKQIVGKTYEGNLSTVRQMAHTFSNDIVKALTGKPASFLTKAVASVQTVGSKHKEIYTMDWDGANLRPITSHKSIAISPAWSPDGKKIAYTAFAYHTKAKTRNADLFVYDLTTDKRFLTSYRKGINSGAAFTPDGQHILLTISQGGSPDIFRMTFDGKSLQRLTRG
;
A
#
# COMPACT_ATOMS: atom_id res chain seq x y z
N MET A 1 -73.08 -39.15 -47.30
CA MET A 1 -71.94 -39.37 -46.40
C MET A 1 -70.65 -39.34 -47.23
N VAL A 2 -70.06 -38.15 -47.40
CA VAL A 2 -68.64 -37.88 -47.77
C VAL A 2 -68.37 -36.44 -47.28
N PRO A 3 -67.42 -36.16 -46.37
CA PRO A 3 -67.20 -34.83 -45.84
C PRO A 3 -66.12 -34.06 -46.63
N SER A 4 -66.36 -32.75 -46.79
CA SER A 4 -65.49 -31.75 -47.37
C SER A 4 -64.29 -31.41 -46.47
N LEU A 5 -63.08 -31.45 -47.03
CA LEU A 5 -61.83 -31.07 -46.37
C LEU A 5 -61.72 -29.53 -46.29
N ARG A 6 -61.72 -28.95 -45.08
CA ARG A 6 -61.36 -27.54 -44.84
C ARG A 6 -59.93 -27.44 -44.34
N LEU A 7 -59.07 -26.82 -45.15
CA LEU A 7 -57.68 -26.51 -44.82
C LEU A 7 -57.65 -25.34 -43.81
N LYS A 8 -57.23 -25.59 -42.57
CA LYS A 8 -56.98 -24.54 -41.56
C LYS A 8 -55.54 -24.06 -41.70
N VAL A 9 -55.35 -22.81 -42.13
CA VAL A 9 -54.05 -22.12 -42.08
C VAL A 9 -53.84 -21.63 -40.64
N LEU A 10 -52.83 -22.16 -39.97
CA LEU A 10 -52.42 -21.77 -38.62
C LEU A 10 -51.37 -20.65 -38.74
N LEU A 11 -51.71 -19.43 -38.35
CA LEU A 11 -50.77 -18.30 -38.28
C LEU A 11 -49.97 -18.43 -36.97
N VAL A 12 -48.70 -18.81 -37.07
CA VAL A 12 -47.75 -18.81 -35.95
C VAL A 12 -47.14 -17.42 -35.84
N CYS A 13 -47.57 -16.64 -34.84
CA CYS A 13 -46.88 -15.40 -34.46
C CYS A 13 -45.56 -15.74 -33.76
N LEU A 14 -44.45 -15.52 -34.46
CA LEU A 14 -43.10 -15.64 -33.91
C LEU A 14 -42.82 -14.42 -33.01
N VAL A 15 -42.92 -14.59 -31.69
CA VAL A 15 -42.48 -13.56 -30.74
C VAL A 15 -40.95 -13.59 -30.67
N ALA A 16 -40.30 -12.64 -31.34
CA ALA A 16 -38.86 -12.44 -31.23
C ALA A 16 -38.54 -11.90 -29.83
N VAL A 17 -38.07 -12.77 -28.94
CA VAL A 17 -37.49 -12.36 -27.64
C VAL A 17 -36.15 -11.72 -27.93
N PHE A 18 -36.11 -10.40 -28.05
CA PHE A 18 -34.87 -9.64 -28.02
C PHE A 18 -34.29 -9.73 -26.60
N SER A 19 -33.34 -10.64 -26.39
CA SER A 19 -32.48 -10.60 -25.21
C SER A 19 -31.59 -9.37 -25.32
N LEU A 20 -31.98 -8.28 -24.67
CA LEU A 20 -31.06 -7.19 -24.36
C LEU A 20 -29.93 -7.80 -23.53
N LYS A 21 -28.76 -7.98 -24.14
CA LYS A 21 -27.53 -8.15 -23.36
C LYS A 21 -27.36 -6.87 -22.57
N VAL A 22 -27.75 -6.89 -21.29
CA VAL A 22 -27.31 -5.89 -20.34
C VAL A 22 -25.79 -6.01 -20.32
N GLN A 23 -25.12 -5.04 -20.96
CA GLN A 23 -23.69 -4.91 -20.87
C GLN A 23 -23.42 -4.47 -19.43
N SER A 24 -23.08 -5.43 -18.57
CA SER A 24 -22.54 -5.15 -17.25
C SER A 24 -21.31 -4.27 -17.47
N GLU A 25 -21.36 -3.01 -17.06
CA GLU A 25 -20.12 -2.26 -16.87
C GLU A 25 -19.25 -3.05 -15.89
N ASP A 26 -18.06 -3.45 -16.34
CA ASP A 26 -17.12 -4.16 -15.52
C ASP A 26 -16.73 -3.28 -14.33
N ILE A 27 -16.79 -3.83 -13.11
CA ILE A 27 -16.49 -3.13 -11.85
C ILE A 27 -14.96 -2.99 -11.67
N PHE A 28 -14.25 -2.75 -12.77
CA PHE A 28 -12.81 -2.78 -12.86
C PHE A 28 -12.28 -1.42 -13.29
N ILE A 29 -11.33 -0.89 -12.52
CA ILE A 29 -10.64 0.36 -12.83
C ILE A 29 -9.49 0.02 -13.78
N ASN A 30 -9.60 0.49 -15.03
CA ASN A 30 -8.56 0.32 -16.03
C ASN A 30 -7.29 1.08 -15.65
N VAL A 31 -6.16 0.37 -15.54
CA VAL A 31 -4.86 0.95 -15.17
C VAL A 31 -3.91 0.98 -16.36
N GLY A 32 -3.40 2.17 -16.71
CA GLY A 32 -2.32 2.33 -17.71
C GLY A 32 -2.56 3.36 -18.82
N GLN A 33 -3.66 4.11 -18.77
CA GLN A 33 -3.91 5.21 -19.71
C GLN A 33 -3.52 6.55 -19.08
N ALA A 34 -2.99 7.48 -19.88
CA ALA A 34 -2.48 8.77 -19.39
C ALA A 34 -3.55 9.65 -18.71
N ASN A 35 -4.84 9.40 -18.97
CA ASN A 35 -5.98 10.10 -18.38
C ASN A 35 -7.03 9.09 -17.88
N VAL A 36 -6.75 8.35 -16.80
CA VAL A 36 -7.78 7.51 -16.17
C VAL A 36 -8.79 8.43 -15.47
N LYS A 37 -10.07 8.37 -15.87
CA LYS A 37 -11.17 9.02 -15.15
C LYS A 37 -11.20 8.46 -13.72
N LYS A 38 -10.99 9.33 -12.72
CA LYS A 38 -11.06 8.95 -11.31
C LYS A 38 -12.50 8.63 -10.91
N SER A 39 -12.69 7.53 -10.21
CA SER A 39 -14.00 7.16 -9.65
C SER A 39 -14.35 8.05 -8.46
N LEU A 40 -15.62 8.42 -8.33
CA LEU A 40 -16.13 9.15 -7.18
C LEU A 40 -16.36 8.17 -6.02
N LEU A 41 -15.59 8.36 -4.94
CA LEU A 41 -15.61 7.53 -3.75
C LEU A 41 -16.23 8.31 -2.58
N ALA A 42 -17.29 7.76 -2.00
CA ALA A 42 -17.75 8.17 -0.67
C ALA A 42 -17.00 7.36 0.40
N LEU A 43 -16.25 8.06 1.26
CA LEU A 43 -15.63 7.50 2.46
C LEU A 43 -16.07 8.31 3.68
N PRO A 44 -17.22 7.98 4.29
CA PRO A 44 -17.64 8.60 5.54
C PRO A 44 -16.74 8.18 6.72
N PRO A 45 -16.79 8.92 7.85
CA PRO A 45 -16.08 8.53 9.06
C PRO A 45 -16.42 7.11 9.51
N LEU A 46 -15.42 6.42 10.07
CA LEU A 46 -15.59 5.06 10.59
C LEU A 46 -16.43 5.09 11.87
N LEU A 47 -17.37 4.15 11.99
CA LEU A 47 -18.24 4.03 13.17
C LEU A 47 -17.51 3.36 14.32
N TYR A 48 -17.55 3.95 15.51
CA TYR A 48 -17.12 3.23 16.70
C TYR A 48 -18.22 2.26 17.16
N THR A 49 -17.92 0.96 17.20
CA THR A 49 -18.88 -0.11 17.56
C THR A 49 -18.50 -0.83 18.86
N GLY A 50 -17.49 -0.34 19.59
CA GLY A 50 -17.04 -0.90 20.86
C GLY A 50 -17.70 -0.28 22.09
N THR A 51 -17.19 -0.65 23.27
CA THR A 51 -17.57 -0.03 24.56
C THR A 51 -16.70 1.21 24.84
N ASN A 52 -17.13 2.12 25.71
CA ASN A 52 -16.36 3.32 26.09
C ASN A 52 -15.99 4.25 24.90
N PRO A 53 -16.97 4.80 24.17
CA PRO A 53 -16.73 5.66 23.00
C PRO A 53 -15.93 6.95 23.32
N GLY A 54 -15.95 7.42 24.57
CA GLY A 54 -15.22 8.62 24.99
C GLY A 54 -13.72 8.42 25.26
N ASN A 55 -13.19 7.20 25.15
CA ASN A 55 -11.78 6.94 25.40
C ASN A 55 -10.90 7.60 24.31
N LYS A 56 -9.94 8.43 24.73
CA LYS A 56 -9.04 9.17 23.82
C LYS A 56 -8.26 8.26 22.86
N ALA A 57 -7.78 7.11 23.32
CA ALA A 57 -7.04 6.18 22.47
C ALA A 57 -7.95 5.53 21.41
N HIS A 58 -9.22 5.27 21.75
CA HIS A 58 -10.19 4.72 20.80
C HIS A 58 -10.57 5.76 19.73
N ILE A 59 -10.77 7.02 20.14
CA ILE A 59 -11.02 8.12 19.21
C ILE A 59 -9.82 8.32 18.28
N GLN A 60 -8.61 8.34 18.82
CA GLN A 60 -7.38 8.47 18.03
C GLN A 60 -7.22 7.33 17.02
N ALA A 61 -7.48 6.08 17.42
CA ALA A 61 -7.41 4.95 16.51
C ALA A 61 -8.35 5.09 15.30
N GLY A 62 -9.59 5.57 15.51
CA GLY A 62 -10.53 5.82 14.42
C GLY A 62 -10.08 6.94 13.48
N GLN A 63 -9.56 8.03 14.05
CA GLN A 63 -9.01 9.16 13.29
C GLN A 63 -7.80 8.73 12.45
N ASP A 64 -6.90 7.95 13.03
CA ASP A 64 -5.71 7.43 12.35
C ASP A 64 -6.08 6.45 11.23
N LEU A 65 -6.99 5.50 11.50
CA LEU A 65 -7.52 4.60 10.48
C LEU A 65 -8.09 5.39 9.30
N PHE A 66 -9.01 6.33 9.57
CA PHE A 66 -9.65 7.13 8.53
C PHE A 66 -8.63 7.97 7.74
N LYS A 67 -7.72 8.65 8.43
CA LYS A 67 -6.71 9.51 7.81
C LYS A 67 -5.79 8.72 6.89
N ILE A 68 -5.31 7.57 7.34
CA ILE A 68 -4.37 6.74 6.57
C ILE A 68 -5.06 6.14 5.35
N ILE A 69 -6.24 5.55 5.53
CA ILE A 69 -7.03 5.01 4.41
C ILE A 69 -7.32 6.10 3.37
N SER A 70 -7.73 7.29 3.82
CA SER A 70 -7.98 8.43 2.94
C SER A 70 -6.73 8.82 2.16
N ASN A 71 -5.57 8.91 2.83
CA ASN A 71 -4.30 9.27 2.20
C ASN A 71 -3.86 8.23 1.16
N ASP A 72 -3.88 6.95 1.52
CA ASP A 72 -3.50 5.85 0.63
C ASP A 72 -4.35 5.86 -0.65
N LEU A 73 -5.68 5.90 -0.51
CA LEU A 73 -6.61 5.88 -1.63
C LEU A 73 -6.54 7.17 -2.45
N MET A 74 -6.27 8.32 -1.83
CA MET A 74 -6.06 9.58 -2.56
C MET A 74 -4.80 9.52 -3.43
N VAL A 75 -3.67 9.10 -2.86
CA VAL A 75 -2.38 9.04 -3.57
C VAL A 75 -2.36 7.92 -4.61
N SER A 76 -3.20 6.89 -4.46
CA SER A 76 -3.39 5.85 -5.49
C SER A 76 -3.73 6.43 -6.87
N GLY A 77 -4.32 7.62 -6.91
CA GLY A 77 -4.71 8.29 -8.15
C GLY A 77 -5.99 7.73 -8.79
N PHE A 78 -6.65 6.73 -8.19
CA PHE A 78 -7.86 6.12 -8.74
C PHE A 78 -9.16 6.81 -8.30
N PHE A 79 -9.13 7.57 -7.21
CA PHE A 79 -10.34 8.09 -6.57
C PHE A 79 -10.34 9.61 -6.42
N ASN A 80 -11.53 10.19 -6.56
CA ASN A 80 -11.87 11.52 -6.05
C ASN A 80 -12.87 11.35 -4.91
N PHE A 81 -12.66 12.04 -3.80
CA PHE A 81 -13.53 11.90 -2.63
C PHE A 81 -14.74 12.83 -2.73
N ILE A 82 -15.91 12.25 -2.49
CA ILE A 82 -17.13 13.03 -2.25
C ILE A 82 -17.01 13.69 -0.89
N LYS A 83 -17.24 15.00 -0.83
CA LYS A 83 -17.13 15.76 0.41
C LYS A 83 -18.29 15.44 1.36
N PRO A 84 -18.08 15.47 2.69
CA PRO A 84 -19.12 15.13 3.66
C PRO A 84 -20.40 15.97 3.56
N GLU A 85 -20.31 17.22 3.11
CA GLU A 85 -21.45 18.12 2.98
C GLU A 85 -22.45 17.69 1.89
N ALA A 86 -22.01 16.83 0.97
CA ALA A 86 -22.88 16.26 -0.06
C ALA A 86 -23.68 15.05 0.45
N PHE A 87 -23.36 14.48 1.61
CA PHE A 87 -24.03 13.26 2.07
C PHE A 87 -25.50 13.50 2.40
N LEU A 88 -26.40 12.73 1.77
CA LEU A 88 -27.85 12.87 1.95
C LEU A 88 -28.41 12.14 3.18
N GLU A 89 -27.57 11.39 3.87
CA GLU A 89 -27.91 10.71 5.12
C GLU A 89 -26.76 10.84 6.11
N ASP A 90 -27.08 10.88 7.40
CA ASP A 90 -26.08 10.98 8.46
C ASP A 90 -25.36 9.64 8.61
N PRO A 91 -24.08 9.54 8.18
CA PRO A 91 -23.36 8.27 8.19
C PRO A 91 -23.10 7.75 9.60
N ALA A 92 -23.22 8.60 10.64
CA ALA A 92 -23.10 8.20 12.04
C ALA A 92 -24.35 7.48 12.58
N LYS A 93 -25.51 7.64 11.91
CA LYS A 93 -26.80 7.07 12.35
C LYS A 93 -27.25 5.85 11.56
N VAL A 94 -26.56 5.52 10.48
CA VAL A 94 -26.84 4.33 9.65
C VAL A 94 -25.73 3.30 9.79
N GLY A 95 -26.07 2.02 9.62
CA GLY A 95 -25.15 0.90 9.76
C GLY A 95 -24.11 0.78 8.64
N LEU A 96 -23.34 -0.31 8.69
CA LEU A 96 -22.32 -0.64 7.69
C LEU A 96 -22.87 -1.36 6.46
N LYS A 97 -24.10 -1.89 6.57
CA LYS A 97 -24.79 -2.70 5.58
C LYS A 97 -26.06 -2.01 5.09
N PRO A 98 -26.51 -2.27 3.85
CA PRO A 98 -27.64 -1.56 3.26
C PRO A 98 -29.00 -2.01 3.81
N ALA A 99 -29.96 -1.09 3.81
CA ALA A 99 -31.39 -1.40 3.95
C ALA A 99 -31.95 -1.98 2.63
N PRO A 100 -33.05 -2.77 2.65
CA PRO A 100 -33.82 -3.21 3.82
C PRO A 100 -33.21 -4.42 4.56
N GLY A 101 -32.13 -5.01 4.04
CA GLY A 101 -31.55 -6.25 4.59
C GLY A 101 -30.87 -6.12 5.96
N THR A 102 -30.77 -4.91 6.51
CA THR A 102 -30.21 -4.66 7.85
C THR A 102 -31.01 -3.54 8.53
N PRO A 103 -31.43 -3.72 9.80
CA PRO A 103 -32.02 -2.63 10.58
C PRO A 103 -31.06 -1.43 10.65
N ASN A 104 -31.60 -0.22 10.48
CA ASN A 104 -30.81 1.02 10.35
C ASN A 104 -29.78 0.99 9.21
N GLY A 105 -29.97 0.13 8.19
CA GLY A 105 -29.07 0.08 7.04
C GLY A 105 -29.08 1.38 6.24
N PHE A 106 -27.94 1.68 5.61
CA PHE A 106 -27.81 2.84 4.72
C PHE A 106 -28.63 2.63 3.43
N LYS A 107 -28.99 3.71 2.73
CA LYS A 107 -29.79 3.61 1.49
C LYS A 107 -28.90 3.86 0.27
N PHE A 108 -28.83 2.89 -0.65
CA PHE A 108 -28.06 3.07 -1.89
C PHE A 108 -28.48 4.30 -2.70
N GLU A 109 -29.78 4.62 -2.71
CA GLU A 109 -30.30 5.79 -3.43
C GLU A 109 -29.72 7.12 -2.95
N SER A 110 -29.42 7.25 -1.63
CA SER A 110 -28.74 8.42 -1.07
C SER A 110 -27.39 8.67 -1.73
N TRP A 111 -26.64 7.59 -1.99
CA TRP A 111 -25.29 7.64 -2.56
C TRP A 111 -25.31 7.72 -4.10
N LYS A 112 -26.28 7.09 -4.74
CA LYS A 112 -26.50 7.21 -6.20
C LYS A 112 -26.84 8.65 -6.59
N THR A 113 -27.70 9.31 -5.82
CA THR A 113 -28.15 10.69 -6.09
C THR A 113 -26.98 11.68 -6.14
N ILE A 114 -25.92 11.42 -5.37
CA ILE A 114 -24.73 12.28 -5.32
C ILE A 114 -23.60 11.78 -6.24
N GLY A 115 -23.90 10.81 -7.12
CA GLY A 115 -22.99 10.30 -8.13
C GLY A 115 -21.84 9.46 -7.59
N ALA A 116 -21.98 8.83 -6.43
CA ALA A 116 -20.96 7.91 -5.94
C ALA A 116 -20.85 6.69 -6.86
N ASP A 117 -19.65 6.38 -7.32
CA ASP A 117 -19.34 5.11 -7.98
C ASP A 117 -19.11 4.02 -6.92
N PHE A 118 -18.39 4.39 -5.85
CA PHE A 118 -18.06 3.51 -4.74
C PHE A 118 -18.41 4.13 -3.40
N LEU A 119 -18.80 3.28 -2.46
CA LEU A 119 -19.03 3.64 -1.06
C LEU A 119 -18.23 2.70 -0.16
N VAL A 120 -17.43 3.27 0.73
CA VAL A 120 -16.78 2.55 1.82
C VAL A 120 -17.56 2.78 3.10
N ARG A 121 -17.96 1.70 3.78
CA ARG A 121 -18.54 1.75 5.13
C ARG A 121 -17.71 0.90 6.05
N GLY A 122 -17.17 1.50 7.10
CA GLY A 122 -16.38 0.77 8.09
C GLY A 122 -16.77 1.12 9.51
N GLY A 123 -16.64 0.15 10.39
CA GLY A 123 -16.76 0.30 11.82
C GLY A 123 -15.59 -0.36 12.52
N TYR A 124 -15.21 0.18 13.66
CA TYR A 124 -14.08 -0.32 14.43
C TYR A 124 -14.44 -0.37 15.91
N ARG A 125 -13.81 -1.31 16.61
CA ARG A 125 -13.96 -1.48 18.06
C ARG A 125 -12.62 -1.75 18.70
N VAL A 126 -12.48 -1.29 19.94
CA VAL A 126 -11.28 -1.51 20.74
C VAL A 126 -11.67 -2.20 22.03
N ASN A 127 -10.98 -3.28 22.37
CA ASN A 127 -11.12 -4.00 23.64
C ASN A 127 -9.76 -4.21 24.27
N GLY A 128 -9.47 -3.48 25.35
CA GLY A 128 -8.12 -3.38 25.89
C GLY A 128 -7.18 -2.76 24.85
N SER A 129 -6.22 -3.55 24.37
CA SER A 129 -5.33 -3.13 23.28
C SER A 129 -5.71 -3.73 21.92
N ASN A 130 -6.68 -4.65 21.88
CA ASN A 130 -7.12 -5.29 20.64
C ASN A 130 -7.99 -4.32 19.83
N LEU A 131 -7.67 -4.17 18.55
CA LEU A 131 -8.39 -3.36 17.58
C LEU A 131 -8.98 -4.28 16.51
N SER A 132 -10.26 -4.07 16.21
CA SER A 132 -10.99 -4.76 15.14
C SER A 132 -11.56 -3.72 14.20
N LEU A 133 -11.37 -3.89 12.89
CA LEU A 133 -11.94 -3.06 11.83
C LEU A 133 -12.79 -3.95 10.92
N GLU A 134 -14.10 -3.78 10.96
CA GLU A 134 -15.06 -4.36 10.02
C GLU A 134 -15.35 -3.34 8.92
N ILE A 135 -15.13 -3.69 7.66
CA ILE A 135 -15.22 -2.73 6.57
C ILE A 135 -15.70 -3.35 5.27
N TYR A 136 -16.49 -2.56 4.54
CA TYR A 136 -17.16 -2.94 3.31
C TYR A 136 -16.91 -1.91 2.22
N VAL A 137 -16.78 -2.40 0.99
CA VAL A 137 -16.73 -1.59 -0.23
C VAL A 137 -17.91 -2.00 -1.09
N TYR A 138 -18.73 -1.04 -1.48
CA TYR A 138 -19.88 -1.24 -2.35
C TYR A 138 -19.69 -0.50 -3.67
N HIS A 139 -20.08 -1.15 -4.76
CA HIS A 139 -20.34 -0.49 -6.03
C HIS A 139 -21.76 0.03 -6.01
N VAL A 140 -21.89 1.36 -5.97
CA VAL A 140 -23.15 2.05 -5.70
C VAL A 140 -24.15 1.95 -6.85
N PRO A 141 -23.76 2.11 -8.14
CA PRO A 141 -24.69 2.00 -9.26
C PRO A 141 -25.41 0.65 -9.32
N GLN A 142 -24.67 -0.44 -9.07
CA GLN A 142 -25.20 -1.81 -9.10
C GLN A 142 -25.70 -2.30 -7.73
N ALA A 143 -25.68 -1.47 -6.69
CA ALA A 143 -26.03 -1.83 -5.32
C ALA A 143 -25.36 -3.13 -4.83
N LYS A 144 -24.08 -3.32 -5.18
CA LYS A 144 -23.36 -4.59 -5.02
C LYS A 144 -22.20 -4.45 -4.04
N GLN A 145 -22.07 -5.39 -3.11
CA GLN A 145 -20.86 -5.52 -2.28
C GLN A 145 -19.70 -6.08 -3.11
N ILE A 146 -18.56 -5.39 -3.08
CA ILE A 146 -17.32 -5.81 -3.73
C ILE A 146 -16.38 -6.44 -2.72
N VAL A 147 -16.24 -5.81 -1.55
CA VAL A 147 -15.40 -6.28 -0.45
C VAL A 147 -16.20 -6.20 0.84
N GLY A 148 -16.04 -7.20 1.71
CA GLY A 148 -16.48 -7.18 3.10
C GLY A 148 -15.49 -8.00 3.91
N LYS A 149 -14.77 -7.37 4.83
CA LYS A 149 -13.69 -8.01 5.58
C LYS A 149 -13.55 -7.43 6.98
N THR A 150 -13.11 -8.28 7.90
CA THR A 150 -12.70 -7.88 9.25
C THR A 150 -11.21 -8.05 9.40
N TYR A 151 -10.55 -7.00 9.91
CA TYR A 151 -9.14 -7.01 10.28
C TYR A 151 -9.02 -6.96 11.79
N GLU A 152 -8.21 -7.85 12.34
CA GLU A 152 -7.95 -7.95 13.77
C GLU A 152 -6.47 -7.63 14.03
N GLY A 153 -6.21 -6.90 15.11
CA GLY A 153 -4.87 -6.47 15.47
C GLY A 153 -4.84 -5.75 16.81
N ASN A 154 -3.86 -4.87 16.97
CA ASN A 154 -3.66 -4.06 18.17
C ASN A 154 -3.72 -2.57 17.86
N LEU A 155 -3.92 -1.72 18.87
CA LEU A 155 -3.75 -0.27 18.78
C LEU A 155 -2.36 0.12 18.23
N SER A 156 -1.32 -0.66 18.52
CA SER A 156 0.02 -0.43 17.95
C SER A 156 0.12 -0.71 16.44
N THR A 157 -0.84 -1.44 15.86
CA THR A 157 -0.82 -1.86 14.45
C THR A 157 -1.85 -1.12 13.59
N VAL A 158 -2.46 -0.04 14.09
CA VAL A 158 -3.46 0.78 13.37
C VAL A 158 -3.01 1.12 11.94
N ARG A 159 -1.76 1.57 11.79
CA ARG A 159 -1.21 1.96 10.49
C ARG A 159 -1.14 0.79 9.51
N GLN A 160 -0.59 -0.33 9.97
CA GLN A 160 -0.49 -1.55 9.16
C GLN A 160 -1.87 -2.06 8.75
N MET A 161 -2.85 -2.00 9.65
CA MET A 161 -4.23 -2.37 9.38
C MET A 161 -4.85 -1.49 8.27
N ALA A 162 -4.73 -0.17 8.39
CA ALA A 162 -5.20 0.78 7.38
C ALA A 162 -4.57 0.53 6.00
N HIS A 163 -3.24 0.43 5.93
CA HIS A 163 -2.53 0.17 4.67
C HIS A 163 -2.88 -1.18 4.05
N THR A 164 -3.10 -2.21 4.87
CA THR A 164 -3.53 -3.53 4.39
C THR A 164 -4.92 -3.44 3.75
N PHE A 165 -5.84 -2.73 4.38
CA PHE A 165 -7.16 -2.49 3.80
C PHE A 165 -7.07 -1.72 2.48
N SER A 166 -6.32 -0.61 2.43
CA SER A 166 -6.12 0.16 1.20
C SER A 166 -5.54 -0.69 0.07
N ASN A 167 -4.58 -1.57 0.37
CA ASN A 167 -4.01 -2.49 -0.62
C ASN A 167 -5.06 -3.49 -1.13
N ASP A 168 -5.88 -4.03 -0.24
CA ASP A 168 -6.95 -4.97 -0.59
C ASP A 168 -7.98 -4.31 -1.51
N ILE A 169 -8.38 -3.05 -1.25
CA ILE A 169 -9.31 -2.31 -2.12
C ILE A 169 -8.71 -2.09 -3.50
N VAL A 170 -7.49 -1.55 -3.57
CA VAL A 170 -6.86 -1.26 -4.86
C VAL A 170 -6.69 -2.55 -5.66
N LYS A 171 -6.28 -3.65 -5.02
CA LYS A 171 -6.18 -4.95 -5.69
C LYS A 171 -7.53 -5.46 -6.17
N ALA A 172 -8.58 -5.35 -5.35
CA ALA A 172 -9.92 -5.81 -5.73
C ALA A 172 -10.49 -5.03 -6.93
N LEU A 173 -10.21 -3.74 -7.02
CA LEU A 173 -10.76 -2.87 -8.07
C LEU A 173 -9.88 -2.78 -9.32
N THR A 174 -8.58 -3.06 -9.22
CA THR A 174 -7.62 -2.89 -10.34
C THR A 174 -6.93 -4.19 -10.77
N GLY A 175 -7.09 -5.27 -10.02
CA GLY A 175 -6.35 -6.53 -10.22
C GLY A 175 -4.84 -6.45 -9.91
N LYS A 176 -4.31 -5.25 -9.60
CA LYS A 176 -2.88 -5.02 -9.35
C LYS A 176 -2.62 -4.78 -7.87
N PRO A 177 -1.54 -5.35 -7.29
CA PRO A 177 -1.19 -5.07 -5.91
C PRO A 177 -0.75 -3.60 -5.76
N ALA A 178 -1.21 -2.95 -4.69
CA ALA A 178 -0.70 -1.65 -4.28
C ALA A 178 0.51 -1.79 -3.33
N SER A 179 1.15 -0.65 -3.05
CA SER A 179 2.45 -0.60 -2.36
C SER A 179 2.38 0.13 -1.01
N PHE A 180 1.21 0.23 -0.37
CA PHE A 180 1.04 1.01 0.86
C PHE A 180 1.70 0.39 2.11
N LEU A 181 2.25 -0.83 2.00
CA LEU A 181 3.05 -1.45 3.07
C LEU A 181 4.56 -1.32 2.82
N THR A 182 4.97 -0.67 1.73
CA THR A 182 6.39 -0.49 1.40
C THR A 182 7.05 0.56 2.29
N LYS A 183 8.38 0.54 2.32
CA LYS A 183 9.22 1.48 3.05
C LYS A 183 10.24 2.11 2.11
N ALA A 184 10.57 3.36 2.36
CA ALA A 184 11.67 4.04 1.72
C ALA A 184 12.93 3.95 2.59
N VAL A 185 14.10 3.97 1.94
CA VAL A 185 15.40 4.16 2.59
C VAL A 185 16.10 5.35 1.94
N ALA A 186 16.68 6.22 2.75
CA ALA A 186 17.32 7.43 2.25
C ALA A 186 18.52 7.83 3.10
N SER A 187 19.47 8.54 2.48
CA SER A 187 20.48 9.32 3.20
C SER A 187 19.85 10.64 3.61
N VAL A 188 19.85 10.93 4.92
CA VAL A 188 19.19 12.10 5.50
C VAL A 188 20.20 12.90 6.31
N GLN A 189 20.21 14.21 6.07
CA GLN A 189 20.85 15.19 6.93
C GLN A 189 19.77 15.94 7.69
N THR A 190 19.64 15.69 8.99
CA THR A 190 18.67 16.39 9.82
C THR A 190 19.08 17.85 10.04
N VAL A 191 18.09 18.73 10.27
CA VAL A 191 18.34 20.15 10.55
C VAL A 191 19.26 20.29 11.76
N GLY A 192 20.31 21.09 11.64
CA GLY A 192 21.33 21.29 12.69
C GLY A 192 22.42 20.21 12.75
N SER A 193 22.26 19.08 12.04
CA SER A 193 23.30 18.05 11.92
C SER A 193 24.30 18.37 10.81
N LYS A 194 25.58 18.11 11.07
CA LYS A 194 26.65 18.10 10.05
C LYS A 194 26.86 16.71 9.45
N HIS A 195 26.04 15.73 9.84
CA HIS A 195 26.19 14.33 9.47
C HIS A 195 25.03 13.87 8.59
N LYS A 196 25.35 13.00 7.64
CA LYS A 196 24.37 12.27 6.83
C LYS A 196 24.31 10.85 7.35
N GLU A 197 23.12 10.41 7.74
CA GLU A 197 22.89 9.05 8.22
C GLU A 197 21.81 8.39 7.34
N ILE A 198 21.77 7.06 7.33
CA ILE A 198 20.71 6.34 6.62
C ILE A 198 19.49 6.23 7.53
N TYR A 199 18.33 6.52 6.96
CA TYR A 199 17.04 6.40 7.61
C TYR A 199 16.12 5.52 6.79
N THR A 200 15.18 4.88 7.47
CA THR A 200 14.02 4.22 6.87
C THR A 200 12.75 4.94 7.27
N MET A 201 11.74 4.95 6.41
CA MET A 201 10.40 5.46 6.69
C MET A 201 9.36 4.63 5.94
N ASP A 202 8.10 4.71 6.37
CA ASP A 202 6.97 4.17 5.60
C ASP A 202 6.84 4.95 4.27
N TRP A 203 6.12 4.37 3.31
CA TRP A 203 5.93 4.99 1.99
C TRP A 203 5.32 6.41 2.06
N ASP A 204 4.50 6.68 3.08
CA ASP A 204 3.84 7.96 3.34
C ASP A 204 4.70 8.94 4.17
N GLY A 205 5.97 8.58 4.43
CA GLY A 205 6.92 9.39 5.19
C GLY A 205 6.82 9.26 6.71
N ALA A 206 5.85 8.49 7.23
CA ALA A 206 5.76 8.25 8.66
C ALA A 206 6.84 7.26 9.15
N ASN A 207 6.94 7.10 10.47
CA ASN A 207 7.86 6.15 11.10
C ASN A 207 9.33 6.33 10.67
N LEU A 208 9.75 7.58 10.48
CA LEU A 208 11.13 7.92 10.16
C LEU A 208 12.07 7.47 11.29
N ARG A 209 12.97 6.54 10.99
CA ARG A 209 13.90 5.93 11.95
C ARG A 209 15.33 5.91 11.40
N PRO A 210 16.34 6.36 12.15
CA PRO A 210 17.74 6.18 11.76
C PRO A 210 18.12 4.71 11.88
N ILE A 211 18.86 4.21 10.89
CA ILE A 211 19.50 2.88 10.93
C ILE A 211 21.03 2.98 11.06
N THR A 212 21.59 4.20 10.95
CA THR A 212 23.01 4.45 11.20
C THR A 212 23.24 5.62 12.14
N SER A 213 24.44 5.64 12.72
CA SER A 213 24.92 6.68 13.64
C SER A 213 26.44 6.82 13.55
N HIS A 214 26.98 6.87 12.32
CA HIS A 214 28.42 6.95 12.04
C HIS A 214 29.05 8.27 12.48
N LYS A 215 28.25 9.32 12.76
CA LYS A 215 28.71 10.69 13.03
C LYS A 215 29.60 11.17 11.88
N SER A 216 29.18 10.85 10.66
CA SER A 216 29.93 11.09 9.42
C SER A 216 28.96 11.18 8.24
N ILE A 217 29.38 10.71 7.07
CA ILE A 217 28.57 10.66 5.86
C ILE A 217 28.25 9.18 5.57
N ALA A 218 26.98 8.83 5.60
CA ALA A 218 26.43 7.58 5.10
C ALA A 218 25.49 7.86 3.91
N ILE A 219 25.72 7.17 2.78
CA ILE A 219 25.11 7.44 1.49
C ILE A 219 24.84 6.14 0.70
N SER A 220 24.14 6.28 -0.43
CA SER A 220 23.87 5.21 -1.39
C SER A 220 23.26 3.95 -0.77
N PRO A 221 22.15 4.06 0.00
CA PRO A 221 21.51 2.89 0.55
C PRO A 221 20.81 2.06 -0.52
N ALA A 222 20.79 0.74 -0.33
CA ALA A 222 20.06 -0.20 -1.17
C ALA A 222 19.43 -1.32 -0.34
N TRP A 223 18.17 -1.64 -0.62
CA TRP A 223 17.46 -2.76 0.00
C TRP A 223 17.90 -4.10 -0.57
N SER A 224 17.94 -5.13 0.27
CA SER A 224 17.91 -6.52 -0.20
C SER A 224 16.53 -6.87 -0.76
N PRO A 225 16.42 -7.84 -1.70
CA PRO A 225 15.14 -8.18 -2.33
C PRO A 225 14.07 -8.67 -1.35
N ASP A 226 14.50 -9.27 -0.23
CA ASP A 226 13.62 -9.74 0.85
C ASP A 226 13.22 -8.62 1.84
N GLY A 227 13.72 -7.39 1.67
CA GLY A 227 13.45 -6.27 2.56
C GLY A 227 14.03 -6.39 3.97
N LYS A 228 14.95 -7.33 4.22
CA LYS A 228 15.51 -7.57 5.56
C LYS A 228 16.85 -6.89 5.81
N LYS A 229 17.55 -6.45 4.75
CA LYS A 229 18.87 -5.83 4.86
C LYS A 229 18.95 -4.56 4.04
N ILE A 230 19.84 -3.68 4.47
CA ILE A 230 20.20 -2.45 3.77
C ILE A 230 21.71 -2.39 3.64
N ALA A 231 22.21 -2.38 2.41
CA ALA A 231 23.60 -2.05 2.14
C ALA A 231 23.74 -0.53 1.99
N TYR A 232 24.85 0.05 2.44
CA TYR A 232 25.12 1.47 2.29
C TYR A 232 26.62 1.75 2.42
N THR A 233 27.06 2.88 1.88
CA THR A 233 28.43 3.34 2.03
C THR A 233 28.54 4.34 3.16
N ALA A 234 29.55 4.20 4.01
CA ALA A 234 29.83 5.20 5.03
C ALA A 234 31.32 5.49 5.15
N PHE A 235 31.64 6.75 5.45
CA PHE A 235 32.98 7.21 5.76
C PHE A 235 33.32 6.98 7.23
N ALA A 236 33.26 5.72 7.68
CA ALA A 236 33.53 5.36 9.07
C ALA A 236 34.99 5.63 9.47
N TYR A 237 35.23 5.98 10.73
CA TYR A 237 36.58 6.24 11.24
C TYR A 237 37.27 4.94 11.64
N HIS A 238 38.41 4.66 11.02
CA HIS A 238 39.28 3.53 11.34
C HIS A 238 40.26 3.94 12.43
N THR A 239 40.02 3.50 13.67
CA THR A 239 40.83 3.93 14.84
C THR A 239 42.31 3.57 14.70
N LYS A 240 42.62 2.38 14.19
CA LYS A 240 44.01 1.92 14.00
C LYS A 240 44.76 2.72 12.93
N ALA A 241 44.12 2.98 11.80
CA ALA A 241 44.72 3.71 10.69
C ALA A 241 44.64 5.24 10.88
N LYS A 242 43.83 5.73 11.82
CA LYS A 242 43.51 7.15 12.05
C LYS A 242 43.01 7.86 10.78
N THR A 243 42.26 7.14 9.95
CA THR A 243 41.74 7.64 8.67
C THR A 243 40.27 7.24 8.49
N ARG A 244 39.60 7.84 7.51
CA ARG A 244 38.30 7.39 7.02
C ARG A 244 38.47 6.78 5.65
N ASN A 245 37.69 5.75 5.36
CA ASN A 245 37.61 5.13 4.04
C ASN A 245 36.13 5.07 3.63
N ALA A 246 35.84 5.11 2.33
CA ALA A 246 34.50 4.90 1.84
C ALA A 246 34.22 3.39 1.87
N ASP A 247 33.67 2.92 2.99
CA ASP A 247 33.43 1.52 3.25
C ASP A 247 32.01 1.11 2.94
N LEU A 248 31.83 -0.13 2.50
CA LEU A 248 30.53 -0.76 2.37
C LEU A 248 30.14 -1.46 3.66
N PHE A 249 28.96 -1.11 4.17
CA PHE A 249 28.30 -1.79 5.27
C PHE A 249 27.02 -2.47 4.80
N VAL A 250 26.63 -3.53 5.52
CA VAL A 250 25.29 -4.13 5.45
C VAL A 250 24.69 -4.07 6.83
N TYR A 251 23.47 -3.56 6.95
CA TYR A 251 22.68 -3.57 8.17
C TYR A 251 21.50 -4.51 8.04
N ASP A 252 21.34 -5.39 9.01
CA ASP A 252 20.27 -6.37 9.08
C ASP A 252 19.18 -5.89 10.05
N LEU A 253 18.00 -5.60 9.50
CA LEU A 253 16.86 -5.03 10.25
C LEU A 253 16.21 -6.04 11.20
N THR A 254 16.42 -7.34 10.98
CA THR A 254 15.84 -8.40 11.82
C THR A 254 16.65 -8.63 13.08
N THR A 255 17.97 -8.47 13.00
CA THR A 255 18.89 -8.71 14.11
C THR A 255 19.46 -7.44 14.72
N ASP A 256 19.20 -6.28 14.11
CA ASP A 256 19.80 -4.98 14.48
C ASP A 256 21.34 -5.00 14.43
N LYS A 257 21.90 -5.82 13.53
CA LYS A 257 23.35 -5.99 13.38
C LYS A 257 23.88 -5.30 12.14
N ARG A 258 25.08 -4.75 12.26
CA ARG A 258 25.83 -4.11 11.17
C ARG A 258 27.10 -4.90 10.88
N PHE A 259 27.36 -5.12 9.60
CA PHE A 259 28.53 -5.82 9.08
C PHE A 259 29.35 -4.85 8.22
N LEU A 260 30.66 -4.83 8.43
CA LEU A 260 31.59 -4.16 7.52
C LEU A 260 31.94 -5.13 6.39
N THR A 261 31.29 -4.97 5.25
CA THR A 261 31.33 -5.94 4.14
C THR A 261 32.51 -5.69 3.19
N SER A 262 32.87 -4.43 2.93
CA SER A 262 34.07 -4.11 2.14
C SER A 262 34.73 -2.84 2.64
N TYR A 263 36.04 -2.91 2.91
CA TYR A 263 36.84 -1.81 3.46
C TYR A 263 38.17 -1.65 2.71
N ARG A 264 38.17 -2.00 1.42
CA ARG A 264 39.36 -1.93 0.57
C ARG A 264 39.76 -0.47 0.37
N LYS A 265 41.06 -0.20 0.24
CA LYS A 265 41.57 1.16 -0.01
C LYS A 265 40.87 1.76 -1.23
N GLY A 266 40.33 2.97 -1.07
CA GLY A 266 39.59 3.67 -2.12
C GLY A 266 38.08 3.64 -1.89
N ILE A 267 37.31 3.69 -2.96
CA ILE A 267 35.85 3.70 -2.91
C ILE A 267 35.33 2.27 -2.81
N ASN A 268 34.36 2.04 -1.92
CA ASN A 268 33.50 0.86 -1.88
C ASN A 268 32.05 1.35 -1.83
N SER A 269 31.41 1.51 -2.99
CA SER A 269 30.12 2.24 -3.07
C SER A 269 29.14 1.73 -4.11
N GLY A 270 27.91 2.21 -4.03
CA GLY A 270 26.83 1.91 -4.98
C GLY A 270 26.42 0.45 -4.95
N ALA A 271 26.21 -0.10 -3.75
CA ALA A 271 25.78 -1.48 -3.61
C ALA A 271 24.40 -1.71 -4.23
N ALA A 272 24.25 -2.83 -4.93
CA ALA A 272 22.97 -3.36 -5.39
C ALA A 272 22.92 -4.86 -5.10
N PHE A 273 21.86 -5.33 -4.47
CA PHE A 273 21.67 -6.76 -4.24
C PHE A 273 21.23 -7.45 -5.54
N THR A 274 21.72 -8.66 -5.78
CA THR A 274 21.18 -9.49 -6.85
C THR A 274 19.77 -9.96 -6.51
N PRO A 275 18.88 -10.22 -7.50
CA PRO A 275 17.49 -10.62 -7.24
C PRO A 275 17.33 -11.91 -6.43
N ASP A 276 18.28 -12.83 -6.56
CA ASP A 276 18.35 -14.08 -5.77
C ASP A 276 18.74 -13.84 -4.30
N GLY A 277 19.14 -12.62 -3.95
CA GLY A 277 19.56 -12.24 -2.62
C GLY A 277 20.82 -12.97 -2.16
N GLN A 278 21.70 -13.45 -3.06
CA GLN A 278 22.94 -14.15 -2.68
C GLN A 278 24.20 -13.27 -2.78
N HIS A 279 24.16 -12.20 -3.59
CA HIS A 279 25.33 -11.38 -3.88
C HIS A 279 25.02 -9.88 -3.79
N ILE A 280 26.10 -9.10 -3.66
CA ILE A 280 26.12 -7.64 -3.82
C ILE A 280 26.98 -7.32 -5.04
N LEU A 281 26.47 -6.46 -5.91
CA LEU A 281 27.25 -5.71 -6.89
C LEU A 281 27.67 -4.38 -6.27
N LEU A 282 28.93 -3.98 -6.42
CA LEU A 282 29.43 -2.71 -5.90
C LEU A 282 30.57 -2.16 -6.76
N THR A 283 30.81 -0.87 -6.67
CA THR A 283 31.98 -0.21 -7.26
C THR A 283 33.15 -0.26 -6.28
N ILE A 284 34.32 -0.73 -6.74
CA ILE A 284 35.58 -0.70 -5.98
C ILE A 284 36.67 -0.01 -6.80
N SER A 285 37.40 0.94 -6.20
CA SER A 285 38.50 1.68 -6.86
C SER A 285 39.90 1.32 -6.32
N GLN A 286 40.06 0.10 -5.81
CA GLN A 286 41.30 -0.33 -5.17
C GLN A 286 42.42 -0.45 -6.21
N GLY A 287 43.38 0.49 -6.17
CA GLY A 287 44.60 0.44 -6.98
C GLY A 287 44.47 0.99 -8.40
N GLY A 288 43.42 1.76 -8.71
CA GLY A 288 43.26 2.38 -10.04
C GLY A 288 41.85 2.90 -10.30
N SER A 289 41.42 2.82 -11.56
CA SER A 289 40.07 3.17 -12.01
C SER A 289 38.99 2.37 -11.25
N PRO A 290 37.82 2.97 -10.96
CA PRO A 290 36.70 2.25 -10.35
C PRO A 290 36.12 1.19 -11.29
N ASP A 291 35.88 0.00 -10.77
CA ASP A 291 35.22 -1.09 -11.49
C ASP A 291 34.05 -1.68 -10.71
N ILE A 292 33.18 -2.39 -11.41
CA ILE A 292 32.10 -3.16 -10.81
C ILE A 292 32.62 -4.53 -10.39
N PHE A 293 32.31 -4.89 -9.16
CA PHE A 293 32.60 -6.18 -8.56
C PHE A 293 31.31 -6.84 -8.09
N ARG A 294 31.36 -8.17 -7.98
CA ARG A 294 30.36 -9.02 -7.33
C ARG A 294 30.99 -9.66 -6.12
N MET A 295 30.26 -9.77 -5.02
CA MET A 295 30.71 -10.45 -3.80
C MET A 295 29.56 -11.01 -2.97
N THR A 296 29.86 -11.86 -1.99
CA THR A 296 28.88 -12.31 -0.98
C THR A 296 28.76 -11.28 0.17
N PHE A 297 27.67 -11.34 0.93
CA PHE A 297 27.38 -10.38 2.02
C PHE A 297 28.42 -10.34 3.14
N ASP A 298 29.09 -11.46 3.37
CA ASP A 298 30.13 -11.63 4.37
C ASP A 298 31.49 -11.07 3.92
N GLY A 299 31.55 -10.43 2.74
CA GLY A 299 32.76 -9.80 2.25
C GLY A 299 33.62 -10.69 1.34
N LYS A 300 33.21 -11.96 1.13
CA LYS A 300 33.99 -12.99 0.43
C LYS A 300 33.60 -13.11 -1.05
N SER A 301 34.26 -14.07 -1.73
CA SER A 301 34.01 -14.41 -3.14
C SER A 301 33.99 -13.21 -4.07
N LEU A 302 34.98 -12.31 -3.92
CA LEU A 302 35.09 -11.11 -4.73
C LEU A 302 35.46 -11.46 -6.17
N GLN A 303 34.62 -11.07 -7.11
CA GLN A 303 34.84 -11.22 -8.54
C GLN A 303 34.74 -9.85 -9.23
N ARG A 304 35.78 -9.46 -9.98
CA ARG A 304 35.75 -8.26 -10.82
C ARG A 304 34.95 -8.54 -12.10
N LEU A 305 34.01 -7.66 -12.44
CA LEU A 305 33.14 -7.81 -13.61
C LEU A 305 33.52 -6.87 -14.77
N THR A 306 34.14 -5.73 -14.48
CA THR A 306 34.57 -4.76 -15.49
C THR A 306 36.07 -4.50 -15.44
N ARG A 307 36.63 -3.95 -16.53
CA ARG A 307 38.01 -3.49 -16.62
C ARG A 307 38.04 -2.15 -17.36
N GLY A 308 37.61 -1.10 -16.67
CA GLY A 308 37.65 0.28 -17.17
C GLY A 308 39.03 0.93 -17.08
#